data_AF-A0A3R5WSE5-F1
#
_entry.id   AF-A0A3R5WSE5-F1
#
_cell.length_a   1.000
_cell.length_b   1.000
_cell.length_c   1.000
_cell.angle_alpha   90.00
_cell.angle_beta   90.00
_cell.angle_gamma   90.00
#
_symmetry.space_group_name_H-M   'P 1'
#
loop_
_entity.id
_entity.type
_entity.pdbx_description
1 polymer ?
#
loop_
_entity_poly.entity_id
_entity_poly.type
_entity_poly.pdbx_seq_one_letter_code
_entity_poly.pdbx_strand_id
1 'polypeptide(L)'
;MKSIKILDCTLRDGGCVNNFNFGIDYMKQILHSLEAAGVEYIECGYIDEKNGTETGRTQYCSEEAIRDHFLTEKKPGVTYLAMIDYGKYDVNNLPQRTEKDIDGIRLCFHKKDRHNMVEKAKIIMEKGYKVYIQPMIVMRYTDQELLELIQEVNQELPDAEAFYIVDSFGEMRANDMDRLINLVDHNLIPTMTLGFHSHNNLQLSYSNAITFIDFHTERARMADVSIMGMGKGAGNLNTELFAEHLNLYFEKQYHIQPLLEVIDTVINQIHSEFYWGYSVEYYLSSINHCTPSYAGHFFKKHMLSIDQVSDLLKMLPEEKKLSFDKAFADQLYLEYNEKKQYDDSETLKVLQESMKGKKVLLTAPGKHLLDADEQIRKMLDDAEVVSIALNYYKAYNTDYVLATKQEIYESAVADHKNIIVTSNVSQNTSEHIQVINYKEWIKVDEGVNDSAIVIMLNLLKALQVKEVYLAGFDGFSANINDNYVDKALRRPVSDEQAKERNESIKKFINGMKNAMEIHFMTESMYNKD
;
A
#
# COMPACT_ATOMS: atom_id res chain seq x y z
N MET A 1 -30.07 26.77 -4.27
CA MET A 1 -28.80 26.42 -3.57
C MET A 1 -27.63 26.78 -4.47
N LYS A 2 -26.54 27.35 -3.94
CA LYS A 2 -25.36 27.65 -4.76
C LYS A 2 -24.69 26.36 -5.24
N SER A 3 -23.96 26.50 -6.35
CA SER A 3 -23.48 25.41 -7.18
C SER A 3 -22.58 24.42 -6.43
N ILE A 4 -23.05 23.18 -6.29
CA ILE A 4 -22.21 22.01 -6.00
C ILE A 4 -21.69 21.46 -7.34
N LYS A 5 -20.40 21.17 -7.40
CA LYS A 5 -19.71 20.63 -8.57
C LYS A 5 -18.96 19.36 -8.19
N ILE A 6 -18.75 18.47 -9.16
CA ILE A 6 -17.87 17.31 -9.00
C ILE A 6 -16.60 17.49 -9.83
N LEU A 7 -15.50 17.02 -9.27
CA LEU A 7 -14.23 16.90 -9.97
C LEU A 7 -13.79 15.44 -9.94
N ASP A 8 -13.70 14.82 -11.10
CA ASP A 8 -13.22 13.44 -11.18
C ASP A 8 -11.70 13.36 -11.29
N CYS A 9 -11.09 12.59 -10.39
CA CYS A 9 -9.65 12.38 -10.28
C CYS A 9 -9.23 10.94 -10.59
N THR A 10 -10.03 10.16 -11.32
CA THR A 10 -9.72 8.76 -11.71
C THR A 10 -8.39 8.68 -12.45
N LEU A 11 -8.13 9.60 -13.37
CA LEU A 11 -6.89 9.61 -14.16
C LEU A 11 -5.68 10.15 -13.39
N ARG A 12 -5.87 10.78 -12.23
CA ARG A 12 -4.78 11.28 -11.38
C ARG A 12 -4.60 10.44 -10.12
N ASP A 13 -5.52 10.50 -9.17
CA ASP A 13 -5.40 9.73 -7.92
C ASP A 13 -5.54 8.24 -8.20
N GLY A 14 -6.47 7.86 -9.08
CA GLY A 14 -6.61 6.47 -9.52
C GLY A 14 -5.33 5.93 -10.15
N GLY A 15 -4.51 6.79 -10.76
CA GLY A 15 -3.18 6.40 -11.26
C GLY A 15 -2.25 5.84 -10.18
N CYS A 16 -2.46 6.15 -8.90
CA CYS A 16 -1.68 5.56 -7.81
C CYS A 16 -1.85 4.03 -7.70
N VAL A 17 -2.95 3.46 -8.22
CA VAL A 17 -3.26 2.03 -8.20
C VAL A 17 -2.38 1.24 -9.18
N ASN A 18 -2.17 1.77 -10.39
CA ASN A 18 -1.49 1.09 -11.49
C ASN A 18 -0.21 1.83 -11.94
N ASN A 19 0.40 2.62 -11.07
CA ASN A 19 1.58 3.44 -11.35
C ASN A 19 1.41 4.37 -12.57
N PHE A 20 0.22 4.96 -12.68
CA PHE A 20 -0.24 5.89 -13.73
C PHE A 20 -0.28 5.25 -15.12
N ASN A 21 -0.15 3.93 -15.22
CA ASN A 21 -0.04 3.21 -16.48
C ASN A 21 -1.38 2.63 -16.94
N PHE A 22 -2.28 3.52 -17.37
CA PHE A 22 -3.59 3.13 -17.91
C PHE A 22 -3.50 2.64 -19.37
N GLY A 23 -2.54 3.15 -20.15
CA GLY A 23 -2.56 3.02 -21.61
C GLY A 23 -3.58 3.96 -22.26
N ILE A 24 -3.25 4.47 -23.46
CA ILE A 24 -3.99 5.56 -24.10
C ILE A 24 -5.47 5.24 -24.36
N ASP A 25 -5.79 3.98 -24.68
CA ASP A 25 -7.16 3.57 -24.97
C ASP A 25 -8.05 3.61 -23.73
N TYR A 26 -7.54 3.16 -22.57
CA TYR A 26 -8.27 3.25 -21.31
C TYR A 26 -8.40 4.71 -20.84
N MET A 27 -7.33 5.51 -20.99
CA MET A 27 -7.40 6.94 -20.66
C MET A 27 -8.50 7.65 -21.45
N LYS A 28 -8.60 7.40 -22.76
CA LYS A 28 -9.64 8.00 -23.62
C LYS A 28 -11.05 7.49 -23.30
N GLN A 29 -11.20 6.20 -22.99
CA GLN A 29 -12.51 5.65 -22.58
C GLN A 29 -12.99 6.26 -21.26
N ILE A 30 -12.11 6.40 -20.27
CA ILE A 30 -12.40 7.08 -19.00
C ILE A 30 -12.78 8.54 -19.26
N LEU A 31 -11.97 9.28 -20.02
CA LEU A 31 -12.24 10.68 -20.37
C LEU A 31 -13.62 10.86 -21.02
N HIS A 32 -13.91 10.11 -22.08
CA HIS A 32 -15.20 10.22 -22.79
C HIS A 32 -16.38 9.82 -21.90
N SER A 33 -16.21 8.83 -21.03
CA SER A 33 -17.24 8.44 -20.06
C SER A 33 -17.57 9.57 -19.09
N LEU A 34 -16.54 10.22 -18.51
CA LEU A 34 -16.71 11.36 -17.61
C LEU A 34 -17.38 12.55 -18.31
N GLU A 35 -16.94 12.86 -19.53
CA GLU A 35 -17.55 13.89 -20.36
C GLU A 35 -19.01 13.59 -20.70
N ALA A 36 -19.33 12.35 -21.04
CA ALA A 36 -20.70 11.90 -21.33
C ALA A 36 -21.57 11.90 -20.07
N ALA A 37 -20.99 11.62 -18.91
CA ALA A 37 -21.65 11.69 -17.62
C ALA A 37 -22.00 13.12 -17.18
N GLY A 38 -21.42 14.14 -17.82
CA GLY A 38 -21.64 15.55 -17.48
C GLY A 38 -20.78 16.03 -16.30
N VAL A 39 -19.67 15.32 -16.01
CA VAL A 39 -18.68 15.74 -15.01
C VAL A 39 -18.08 17.08 -15.44
N GLU A 40 -18.10 18.07 -14.53
CA GLU A 40 -17.70 19.44 -14.88
C GLU A 40 -16.19 19.68 -14.83
N TYR A 41 -15.47 18.93 -14.00
CA TYR A 41 -14.03 19.05 -13.83
C TYR A 41 -13.36 17.67 -13.93
N ILE A 42 -12.36 17.53 -14.78
CA ILE A 42 -11.64 16.27 -14.98
C ILE A 42 -10.15 16.50 -14.73
N GLU A 43 -9.57 15.78 -13.78
CA GLU A 43 -8.13 15.83 -13.49
C GLU A 43 -7.41 14.78 -14.32
N CYS A 44 -6.69 15.24 -15.35
CA CYS A 44 -6.08 14.42 -16.39
C CYS A 44 -4.83 13.65 -15.93
N GLY A 45 -4.24 14.02 -14.79
CA GLY A 45 -3.04 13.37 -14.29
C GLY A 45 -2.12 14.29 -13.50
N TYR A 46 -0.84 13.91 -13.47
CA TYR A 46 0.22 14.57 -12.72
C TYR A 46 1.31 15.08 -13.66
N ILE A 47 1.91 16.24 -13.40
CA ILE A 47 3.11 16.70 -14.11
C ILE A 47 4.33 16.55 -13.20
N ASP A 48 5.32 15.76 -13.64
CA ASP A 48 6.53 15.41 -12.89
C ASP A 48 7.72 15.37 -13.86
N GLU A 49 8.72 16.23 -13.66
CA GLU A 49 9.88 16.34 -14.56
C GLU A 49 10.76 15.09 -14.56
N LYS A 50 10.79 14.36 -13.44
CA LYS A 50 11.73 13.26 -13.23
C LYS A 50 11.18 11.93 -13.72
N ASN A 51 9.91 11.66 -13.45
CA ASN A 51 9.27 10.37 -13.70
C ASN A 51 8.16 10.42 -14.76
N GLY A 52 7.85 11.62 -15.27
CA GLY A 52 6.84 11.84 -16.29
C GLY A 52 7.23 11.30 -17.65
N THR A 53 6.22 10.92 -18.43
CA THR A 53 6.37 10.41 -19.80
C THR A 53 5.55 11.25 -20.78
N GLU A 54 5.96 11.28 -22.04
CA GLU A 54 5.20 12.00 -23.09
C GLU A 54 3.86 11.31 -23.41
N THR A 55 3.80 9.97 -23.37
CA THR A 55 2.61 9.22 -23.80
C THR A 55 2.36 7.98 -22.94
N GLY A 56 1.13 7.46 -22.95
CA GLY A 56 0.77 6.15 -22.40
C GLY A 56 0.57 6.08 -20.88
N ARG A 57 1.00 7.10 -20.13
CA ARG A 57 0.77 7.24 -18.68
C ARG A 57 0.12 8.57 -18.36
N THR A 58 -0.59 8.63 -17.23
CA THR A 58 -1.14 9.87 -16.66
C THR A 58 -0.18 10.58 -15.70
N GLN A 59 1.10 10.23 -15.77
CA GLN A 59 2.22 10.97 -15.18
C GLN A 59 3.02 11.57 -16.34
N TYR A 60 2.85 12.86 -16.57
CA TYR A 60 3.34 13.58 -17.74
C TYR A 60 4.63 14.33 -17.42
N CYS A 61 5.53 14.43 -18.39
CA CYS A 61 6.75 15.23 -18.24
C CYS A 61 6.50 16.75 -18.37
N SER A 62 5.42 17.15 -19.06
CA SER A 62 5.03 18.54 -19.26
C SER A 62 3.54 18.68 -19.54
N GLU A 63 3.05 19.92 -19.63
CA GLU A 63 1.67 20.21 -20.03
C GLU A 63 1.43 19.84 -21.50
N GLU A 64 2.40 20.12 -22.37
CA GLU A 64 2.31 19.84 -23.81
C GLU A 64 2.12 18.35 -24.08
N ALA A 65 2.70 17.47 -23.24
CA ALA A 65 2.46 16.03 -23.33
C ALA A 65 0.98 15.67 -23.11
N ILE A 66 0.29 16.36 -22.21
CA ILE A 66 -1.15 16.20 -21.99
C ILE A 66 -1.90 16.65 -23.25
N ARG A 67 -1.63 17.88 -23.72
CA ARG A 67 -2.30 18.47 -24.89
C ARG A 67 -2.10 17.66 -26.16
N ASP A 68 -0.87 17.26 -26.46
CA ASP A 68 -0.50 16.71 -27.77
C ASP A 68 -0.80 15.20 -27.88
N HIS A 69 -0.88 14.49 -26.76
CA HIS A 69 -1.03 13.03 -26.76
C HIS A 69 -2.31 12.50 -26.10
N PHE A 70 -2.94 13.27 -25.21
CA PHE A 70 -4.14 12.82 -24.49
C PHE A 70 -5.35 13.72 -24.73
N LEU A 71 -5.26 15.01 -24.37
CA LEU A 71 -6.33 15.99 -24.47
C LEU A 71 -6.24 16.78 -25.79
N THR A 72 -6.25 16.06 -26.91
CA THR A 72 -6.11 16.67 -28.25
C THR A 72 -7.32 17.53 -28.64
N GLU A 73 -8.48 17.24 -28.07
CA GLU A 73 -9.72 18.00 -28.23
C GLU A 73 -10.39 18.16 -26.86
N LYS A 74 -10.94 19.35 -26.60
CA LYS A 74 -11.65 19.67 -25.36
C LYS A 74 -13.14 19.78 -25.61
N LYS A 75 -13.94 19.18 -24.74
CA LYS A 75 -15.38 19.32 -24.76
C LYS A 75 -15.80 20.68 -24.19
N PRO A 76 -16.61 21.47 -24.90
CA PRO A 76 -17.12 22.74 -24.37
C PRO A 76 -17.88 22.54 -23.06
N GLY A 77 -17.61 23.39 -22.07
CA GLY A 77 -18.27 23.36 -20.76
C GLY A 77 -17.62 22.43 -19.72
N VAL A 78 -16.57 21.68 -20.11
CA VAL A 78 -15.75 20.88 -19.19
C VAL A 78 -14.45 21.62 -18.88
N THR A 79 -14.00 21.57 -17.63
CA THR A 79 -12.72 22.13 -17.17
C THR A 79 -11.72 21.01 -16.96
N TYR A 80 -10.54 21.11 -17.58
CA TYR A 80 -9.50 20.09 -17.50
C TYR A 80 -8.36 20.55 -16.62
N LEU A 81 -7.92 19.70 -15.70
CA LEU A 81 -6.94 20.04 -14.68
C LEU A 81 -5.80 19.03 -14.66
N ALA A 82 -4.63 19.43 -14.15
CA ALA A 82 -3.56 18.52 -13.77
C ALA A 82 -3.00 18.89 -12.40
N MET A 83 -2.36 17.94 -11.72
CA MET A 83 -1.73 18.17 -10.42
C MET A 83 -0.22 18.39 -10.56
N ILE A 84 0.33 19.28 -9.73
CA ILE A 84 1.77 19.47 -9.53
C ILE A 84 2.08 19.38 -8.03
N ASP A 85 3.06 18.57 -7.64
CA ASP A 85 3.71 18.70 -6.31
C ASP A 85 4.62 19.90 -6.31
N TYR A 86 4.51 20.68 -5.24
CA TYR A 86 5.57 21.58 -4.86
C TYR A 86 6.91 20.83 -4.76
N GLY A 87 7.87 21.24 -5.58
CA GLY A 87 9.23 20.69 -5.62
C GLY A 87 9.47 19.49 -6.54
N LYS A 88 8.45 18.97 -7.23
CA LYS A 88 8.62 17.91 -8.26
C LYS A 88 8.62 18.42 -9.71
N TYR A 89 8.23 19.67 -9.91
CA TYR A 89 8.21 20.33 -11.21
C TYR A 89 8.57 21.80 -11.05
N ASP A 90 9.43 22.34 -11.91
CA ASP A 90 9.70 23.78 -11.95
C ASP A 90 8.60 24.47 -12.77
N VAL A 91 7.68 25.14 -12.07
CA VAL A 91 6.54 25.84 -12.68
C VAL A 91 6.95 26.90 -13.71
N ASN A 92 8.22 27.34 -13.73
CA ASN A 92 8.73 28.22 -14.79
C ASN A 92 8.73 27.56 -16.17
N ASN A 93 8.83 26.23 -16.22
CA ASN A 93 8.82 25.42 -17.44
C ASN A 93 7.42 25.27 -18.04
N LEU A 94 6.34 25.65 -17.35
CA LEU A 94 5.01 25.67 -17.95
C LEU A 94 4.98 26.67 -19.13
N PRO A 95 4.35 26.33 -20.27
CA PRO A 95 4.16 27.30 -21.35
C PRO A 95 3.14 28.37 -20.96
N GLN A 96 3.05 29.46 -21.74
CA GLN A 96 1.89 30.36 -21.63
C GLN A 96 0.64 29.60 -22.09
N ARG A 97 -0.37 29.52 -21.23
CA ARG A 97 -1.60 28.76 -21.51
C ARG A 97 -2.31 29.27 -22.77
N THR A 98 -2.71 28.33 -23.62
CA THR A 98 -3.60 28.52 -24.76
C THR A 98 -4.96 27.84 -24.52
N GLU A 99 -5.92 28.03 -25.43
CA GLU A 99 -7.24 27.40 -25.28
C GLU A 99 -7.22 25.87 -25.41
N LYS A 100 -6.19 25.33 -26.07
CA LYS A 100 -5.99 23.88 -26.29
C LYS A 100 -5.42 23.17 -25.05
N ASP A 101 -4.74 23.92 -24.21
CA ASP A 101 -4.05 23.42 -23.02
C ASP A 101 -5.07 23.11 -21.91
N ILE A 102 -4.62 22.43 -20.85
CA ILE A 102 -5.43 22.28 -19.64
C ILE A 102 -5.81 23.66 -19.05
N ASP A 103 -6.93 23.72 -18.34
CA ASP A 103 -7.49 24.97 -17.82
C ASP A 103 -6.82 25.44 -16.53
N GLY A 104 -6.31 24.50 -15.74
CA GLY A 104 -5.72 24.83 -14.45
C GLY A 104 -4.82 23.77 -13.85
N ILE A 105 -4.06 24.20 -12.87
CA ILE A 105 -3.17 23.38 -12.08
C ILE A 105 -3.69 23.31 -10.65
N ARG A 106 -3.75 22.09 -10.14
CA ARG A 106 -3.98 21.85 -8.73
C ARG A 106 -2.63 21.69 -8.04
N LEU A 107 -2.21 22.71 -7.30
CA LEU A 107 -0.90 22.77 -6.65
C LEU A 107 -0.99 22.11 -5.28
N CYS A 108 -0.42 20.90 -5.15
CA CYS A 108 -0.33 20.22 -3.87
C CYS A 108 1.00 20.49 -3.18
N PHE A 109 0.97 20.59 -1.85
CA PHE A 109 2.15 20.88 -1.05
C PHE A 109 2.03 20.31 0.37
N HIS A 110 3.17 20.03 0.98
CA HIS A 110 3.24 19.64 2.38
C HIS A 110 3.23 20.87 3.30
N LYS A 111 2.85 20.66 4.56
CA LYS A 111 2.80 21.69 5.61
C LYS A 111 4.08 22.54 5.74
N LYS A 112 5.25 21.94 5.55
CA LYS A 112 6.55 22.64 5.60
C LYS A 112 6.74 23.66 4.47
N ASP A 113 6.04 23.46 3.34
CA ASP A 113 6.16 24.25 2.12
C ASP A 113 5.02 25.28 1.96
N ARG A 114 4.11 25.36 2.93
CA ARG A 114 2.84 26.12 2.84
C ARG A 114 3.01 27.62 2.53
N HIS A 115 4.12 28.22 2.95
CA HIS A 115 4.43 29.63 2.68
C HIS A 115 5.17 29.79 1.33
N ASN A 116 6.05 28.84 1.01
CA ASN A 116 6.87 28.92 -0.21
C ASN A 116 6.06 28.62 -1.49
N MET A 117 4.92 27.94 -1.36
CA MET A 117 4.05 27.62 -2.51
C MET A 117 3.42 28.86 -3.17
N VAL A 118 3.30 29.98 -2.44
CA VAL A 118 2.64 31.21 -2.92
C VAL A 118 3.30 31.78 -4.16
N GLU A 119 4.64 31.86 -4.18
CA GLU A 119 5.39 32.33 -5.35
C GLU A 119 5.11 31.44 -6.57
N LYS A 120 5.07 30.12 -6.37
CA LYS A 120 4.83 29.16 -7.45
C LYS A 120 3.40 29.24 -7.97
N ALA A 121 2.42 29.43 -7.10
CA ALA A 121 1.04 29.69 -7.49
C ALA A 121 0.90 30.97 -8.33
N LYS A 122 1.59 32.06 -7.97
CA LYS A 122 1.61 33.30 -8.77
C LYS A 122 2.15 33.09 -10.17
N ILE A 123 3.28 32.38 -10.31
CA ILE A 123 3.86 32.07 -11.63
C ILE A 123 2.88 31.27 -12.50
N ILE A 124 2.18 30.29 -11.91
CA ILE A 124 1.17 29.50 -12.64
C ILE A 124 0.02 30.40 -13.13
N MET A 125 -0.47 31.31 -12.29
CA MET A 125 -1.54 32.26 -12.65
C MET A 125 -1.10 33.26 -13.71
N GLU A 126 0.13 33.78 -13.63
CA GLU A 126 0.72 34.69 -14.63
C GLU A 126 0.82 34.03 -16.01
N LYS A 127 1.08 32.72 -16.04
CA LYS A 127 1.05 31.90 -17.27
C LYS A 127 -0.37 31.63 -17.80
N GLY A 128 -1.40 32.08 -17.08
CA GLY A 128 -2.80 32.05 -17.51
C GLY A 128 -3.57 30.81 -17.07
N TYR A 129 -2.97 29.91 -16.28
CA TYR A 129 -3.65 28.76 -15.71
C TYR A 129 -4.43 29.14 -14.45
N LYS A 130 -5.60 28.55 -14.28
CA LYS A 130 -6.32 28.57 -13.00
C LYS A 130 -5.55 27.81 -11.93
N VAL A 131 -5.58 28.26 -10.68
CA VAL A 131 -4.89 27.58 -9.56
C VAL A 131 -5.87 27.09 -8.51
N TYR A 132 -5.67 25.85 -8.07
CA TYR A 132 -6.42 25.20 -7.00
C TYR A 132 -5.44 24.82 -5.88
N ILE A 133 -5.65 25.35 -4.68
CA ILE A 133 -4.74 25.24 -3.53
C ILE A 133 -5.04 23.95 -2.76
N GLN A 134 -4.04 23.05 -2.66
CA GLN A 134 -4.21 21.74 -2.04
C GLN A 134 -3.20 21.48 -0.90
N PRO A 135 -3.49 21.94 0.33
CA PRO A 135 -2.69 21.59 1.49
C PRO A 135 -2.87 20.12 1.84
N MET A 136 -1.83 19.31 1.66
CA MET A 136 -1.89 17.88 1.98
C MET A 136 -1.90 17.65 3.50
N ILE A 137 -2.59 16.59 3.93
CA ILE A 137 -2.66 16.15 5.33
C ILE A 137 -3.16 17.28 6.26
N VAL A 138 -4.29 17.89 5.91
CA VAL A 138 -4.86 19.05 6.63
C VAL A 138 -5.10 18.76 8.13
N MET A 139 -5.35 17.49 8.47
CA MET A 139 -5.49 17.00 9.85
C MET A 139 -4.25 17.18 10.74
N ARG A 140 -3.11 17.59 10.19
CA ARG A 140 -1.86 17.88 10.94
C ARG A 140 -1.58 19.36 11.10
N TYR A 141 -2.47 20.23 10.62
CA TYR A 141 -2.43 21.65 10.89
C TYR A 141 -3.14 21.92 12.21
N THR A 142 -2.51 22.70 13.08
CA THR A 142 -3.25 23.38 14.13
C THR A 142 -4.20 24.40 13.51
N ASP A 143 -5.24 24.80 14.25
CA ASP A 143 -6.18 25.83 13.78
C ASP A 143 -5.43 27.12 13.39
N GLN A 144 -4.44 27.53 14.19
CA GLN A 144 -3.62 28.71 13.93
C GLN A 144 -2.84 28.60 12.61
N GLU A 145 -2.16 27.48 12.36
CA GLU A 145 -1.39 27.30 11.13
C GLU A 145 -2.28 27.24 9.88
N LEU A 146 -3.49 26.69 9.99
CA LEU A 146 -4.45 26.67 8.90
C LEU A 146 -5.02 28.08 8.64
N LEU A 147 -5.32 28.85 9.68
CA LEU A 147 -5.76 30.25 9.56
C LEU A 147 -4.68 31.13 8.93
N GLU A 148 -3.43 30.96 9.33
CA GLU A 148 -2.28 31.67 8.71
C GLU A 148 -2.18 31.38 7.22
N LEU A 149 -2.29 30.10 6.83
CA LEU A 149 -2.30 29.70 5.42
C LEU A 149 -3.48 30.33 4.66
N ILE A 150 -4.69 30.30 5.23
CA ILE A 150 -5.88 30.90 4.60
C ILE A 150 -5.69 32.42 4.45
N GLN A 151 -5.15 33.09 5.47
CA GLN A 151 -4.89 34.52 5.42
C GLN A 151 -3.88 34.88 4.32
N GLU A 152 -2.81 34.11 4.20
CA GLU A 152 -1.81 34.30 3.15
C GLU A 152 -2.41 34.07 1.75
N VAL A 153 -3.20 33.00 1.56
CA VAL A 153 -3.93 32.74 0.30
C VAL A 153 -4.88 33.89 -0.04
N ASN A 154 -5.66 34.38 0.94
CA ASN A 154 -6.58 35.49 0.73
C ASN A 154 -5.88 36.78 0.29
N GLN A 155 -4.69 37.06 0.84
CA GLN A 155 -3.94 38.28 0.58
C GLN A 155 -3.14 38.22 -0.72
N GLU A 156 -2.47 37.09 -0.94
CA GLU A 156 -1.46 36.95 -2.00
C GLU A 156 -1.97 36.22 -3.24
N LEU A 157 -3.04 35.43 -3.11
CA LEU A 157 -3.64 34.62 -4.17
C LEU A 157 -5.18 34.81 -4.26
N PRO A 158 -5.71 36.06 -4.23
CA PRO A 158 -7.15 36.29 -4.20
C PRO A 158 -7.90 35.78 -5.45
N ASP A 159 -7.17 35.55 -6.55
CA ASP A 159 -7.69 35.06 -7.82
C ASP A 159 -7.55 33.53 -7.99
N ALA A 160 -7.07 32.81 -6.97
CA ALA A 160 -7.11 31.35 -6.99
C ALA A 160 -8.56 30.85 -7.01
N GLU A 161 -8.82 29.76 -7.75
CA GLU A 161 -10.19 29.28 -8.00
C GLU A 161 -10.78 28.56 -6.79
N ALA A 162 -9.94 27.80 -6.07
CA ALA A 162 -10.41 26.99 -4.96
C ALA A 162 -9.33 26.75 -3.90
N PHE A 163 -9.79 26.56 -2.66
CA PHE A 163 -9.00 26.06 -1.54
C PHE A 163 -9.59 24.74 -1.04
N TYR A 164 -8.75 23.71 -0.91
CA TYR A 164 -9.19 22.35 -0.58
C TYR A 164 -8.98 21.97 0.89
N ILE A 165 -9.96 21.25 1.43
CA ILE A 165 -9.80 20.38 2.60
C ILE A 165 -9.42 18.99 2.08
N VAL A 166 -8.24 18.48 2.47
CA VAL A 166 -7.68 17.22 1.94
C VAL A 166 -7.46 16.19 3.04
N ASP A 167 -8.28 15.14 3.09
CA ASP A 167 -8.13 13.98 3.99
C ASP A 167 -7.18 12.93 3.38
N SER A 168 -5.89 13.25 3.31
CA SER A 168 -4.87 12.42 2.65
C SER A 168 -4.67 11.02 3.25
N PHE A 169 -5.05 10.82 4.51
CA PHE A 169 -4.90 9.52 5.21
C PHE A 169 -6.26 8.81 5.42
N GLY A 170 -7.36 9.34 4.89
CA GLY A 170 -8.68 8.73 5.02
C GLY A 170 -9.11 8.53 6.48
N GLU A 171 -8.70 9.43 7.36
CA GLU A 171 -8.85 9.33 8.81
C GLU A 171 -9.90 10.31 9.36
N MET A 172 -10.39 11.23 8.53
CA MET A 172 -11.31 12.28 8.91
C MET A 172 -12.67 11.69 9.30
N ARG A 173 -13.22 12.15 10.43
CA ARG A 173 -14.58 11.82 10.88
C ARG A 173 -15.47 13.06 10.81
N ALA A 174 -16.78 12.88 11.00
CA ALA A 174 -17.76 13.96 10.93
C ALA A 174 -17.39 15.19 11.78
N ASN A 175 -16.97 15.00 13.04
CA ASN A 175 -16.56 16.12 13.91
C ASN A 175 -15.33 16.87 13.38
N ASP A 176 -14.38 16.15 12.74
CA ASP A 176 -13.20 16.76 12.14
C ASP A 176 -13.58 17.56 10.90
N MET A 177 -14.48 17.00 10.08
CA MET A 177 -15.05 17.65 8.91
C MET A 177 -15.78 18.93 9.30
N ASP A 178 -16.65 18.88 10.32
CA ASP A 178 -17.37 20.03 10.86
C ASP A 178 -16.42 21.12 11.35
N ARG A 179 -15.36 20.76 12.09
CA ARG A 179 -14.36 21.74 12.53
C ARG A 179 -13.67 22.42 11.34
N LEU A 180 -13.16 21.62 10.40
CA LEU A 180 -12.37 22.12 9.28
C LEU A 180 -13.21 22.95 8.31
N ILE A 181 -14.42 22.49 7.97
CA ILE A 181 -15.29 23.23 7.06
C ILE A 181 -15.72 24.57 7.64
N ASN A 182 -16.03 24.63 8.94
CA ASN A 182 -16.32 25.89 9.61
C ASN A 182 -15.10 26.81 9.59
N LEU A 183 -13.91 26.30 9.92
CA LEU A 183 -12.71 27.13 9.96
C LEU A 183 -12.36 27.71 8.59
N VAL A 184 -12.41 26.89 7.53
CA VAL A 184 -12.08 27.34 6.17
C VAL A 184 -13.17 28.27 5.63
N ASP A 185 -14.45 27.91 5.73
CA ASP A 185 -15.53 28.69 5.11
C ASP A 185 -15.65 30.12 5.68
N HIS A 186 -15.50 30.27 7.01
CA HIS A 186 -15.61 31.57 7.69
C HIS A 186 -14.44 32.51 7.41
N ASN A 187 -13.26 31.98 7.07
CA ASN A 187 -12.03 32.77 6.95
C ASN A 187 -11.55 32.93 5.51
N LEU A 188 -11.97 32.07 4.58
CA LEU A 188 -11.60 32.17 3.16
C LEU A 188 -12.38 33.29 2.47
N ILE A 189 -11.78 34.02 1.52
CA ILE A 189 -12.49 35.08 0.77
C ILE A 189 -13.75 34.53 0.06
N PRO A 190 -14.93 35.16 0.12
CA PRO A 190 -16.21 34.55 -0.32
C PRO A 190 -16.29 34.10 -1.79
N THR A 191 -15.43 34.65 -2.66
CA THR A 191 -15.39 34.35 -4.09
C THR A 191 -14.69 33.03 -4.43
N MET A 192 -13.81 32.54 -3.55
CA MET A 192 -13.05 31.32 -3.79
C MET A 192 -13.90 30.08 -3.52
N THR A 193 -13.82 29.06 -4.37
CA THR A 193 -14.54 27.80 -4.18
C THR A 193 -13.96 27.01 -3.03
N LEU A 194 -14.80 26.36 -2.23
CA LEU A 194 -14.34 25.41 -1.23
C LEU A 194 -14.28 24.01 -1.85
N GLY A 195 -13.11 23.40 -1.84
CA GLY A 195 -12.86 22.05 -2.33
C GLY A 195 -12.80 21.02 -1.21
N PHE A 196 -13.18 19.78 -1.50
CA PHE A 196 -13.04 18.65 -0.59
C PHE A 196 -12.51 17.42 -1.31
N HIS A 197 -11.44 16.82 -0.77
CA HIS A 197 -10.87 15.57 -1.24
C HIS A 197 -10.72 14.61 -0.07
N SER A 198 -11.17 13.36 -0.22
CA SER A 198 -11.08 12.36 0.85
C SER A 198 -10.88 10.94 0.36
N HIS A 199 -10.31 10.13 1.25
CA HIS A 199 -10.04 8.71 1.01
C HIS A 199 -10.92 7.79 1.88
N ASN A 200 -11.08 6.55 1.43
CA ASN A 200 -11.99 5.54 1.99
C ASN A 200 -11.31 4.56 2.98
N ASN A 201 -10.16 4.94 3.56
CA ASN A 201 -9.41 4.04 4.45
C ASN A 201 -10.24 3.61 5.68
N LEU A 202 -11.07 4.51 6.21
CA LEU A 202 -12.09 4.21 7.22
C LEU A 202 -13.51 4.04 6.65
N GLN A 203 -13.68 4.02 5.32
CA GLN A 203 -14.97 3.99 4.61
C GLN A 203 -15.89 5.19 4.95
N LEU A 204 -15.28 6.35 5.24
CA LEU A 204 -16.01 7.57 5.65
C LEU A 204 -16.08 8.65 4.56
N SER A 205 -15.46 8.45 3.40
CA SER A 205 -15.41 9.47 2.35
C SER A 205 -16.81 9.90 1.91
N TYR A 206 -17.72 8.95 1.67
CA TYR A 206 -19.11 9.24 1.33
C TYR A 206 -19.83 10.02 2.43
N SER A 207 -19.74 9.57 3.68
CA SER A 207 -20.37 10.27 4.81
C SER A 207 -19.85 11.69 4.97
N ASN A 208 -18.54 11.90 4.88
CA ASN A 208 -17.93 13.23 5.00
C ASN A 208 -18.32 14.12 3.82
N ALA A 209 -18.48 13.56 2.61
CA ALA A 209 -18.95 14.30 1.44
C ALA A 209 -20.42 14.75 1.58
N ILE A 210 -21.28 13.94 2.21
CA ILE A 210 -22.64 14.37 2.55
C ILE A 210 -22.61 15.53 3.56
N THR A 211 -21.83 15.42 4.64
CA THR A 211 -21.62 16.52 5.59
C THR A 211 -21.13 17.79 4.89
N PHE A 212 -20.22 17.65 3.92
CA PHE A 212 -19.69 18.76 3.14
C PHE A 212 -20.74 19.49 2.29
N ILE A 213 -21.63 18.76 1.60
CA ILE A 213 -22.67 19.35 0.74
C ILE A 213 -23.92 19.81 1.50
N ASP A 214 -24.16 19.28 2.69
CA ASP A 214 -25.24 19.72 3.57
C ASP A 214 -24.86 20.97 4.39
N PHE A 215 -23.57 21.26 4.51
CA PHE A 215 -23.09 22.45 5.21
C PHE A 215 -23.69 23.73 4.63
N HIS A 216 -24.22 24.59 5.50
CA HIS A 216 -24.90 25.81 5.08
C HIS A 216 -23.89 26.92 4.78
N THR A 217 -23.59 27.14 3.50
CA THR A 217 -22.69 28.20 3.04
C THR A 217 -23.22 28.87 1.77
N GLU A 218 -22.86 30.14 1.62
CA GLU A 218 -23.04 30.94 0.42
C GLU A 218 -21.89 30.77 -0.59
N ARG A 219 -20.99 29.81 -0.40
CA ARG A 219 -19.86 29.57 -1.28
C ARG A 219 -20.15 28.46 -2.30
N ALA A 220 -19.51 28.53 -3.47
CA ALA A 220 -19.45 27.38 -4.38
C ALA A 220 -18.66 26.23 -3.72
N ARG A 221 -19.06 24.99 -4.01
CA ARG A 221 -18.42 23.80 -3.44
C ARG A 221 -18.07 22.79 -4.52
N MET A 222 -16.92 22.15 -4.35
CA MET A 222 -16.40 21.15 -5.27
C MET A 222 -15.94 19.93 -4.48
N ALA A 223 -16.48 18.76 -4.80
CA ALA A 223 -16.04 17.50 -4.21
C ALA A 223 -15.26 16.69 -5.24
N ASP A 224 -14.09 16.22 -4.85
CA ASP A 224 -13.34 15.25 -5.62
C ASP A 224 -13.96 13.87 -5.52
N VAL A 225 -14.03 13.21 -6.66
CA VAL A 225 -14.57 11.86 -6.83
C VAL A 225 -13.65 11.05 -7.75
N SER A 226 -13.77 9.74 -7.75
CA SER A 226 -13.24 8.89 -8.81
C SER A 226 -14.14 7.69 -9.06
N ILE A 227 -14.14 7.20 -10.30
CA ILE A 227 -14.98 6.09 -10.74
C ILE A 227 -14.64 4.85 -9.91
N MET A 228 -15.66 4.20 -9.33
CA MET A 228 -15.49 3.06 -8.41
C MET A 228 -14.56 3.37 -7.21
N GLY A 229 -14.42 4.66 -6.88
CA GLY A 229 -13.50 5.14 -5.85
C GLY A 229 -12.04 4.83 -6.16
N MET A 230 -11.64 4.64 -7.41
CA MET A 230 -10.25 4.31 -7.77
C MET A 230 -9.28 5.39 -7.27
N GLY A 231 -8.33 5.01 -6.43
CA GLY A 231 -7.43 5.98 -5.78
C GLY A 231 -6.43 5.32 -4.85
N LYS A 232 -5.52 6.13 -4.29
CA LYS A 232 -4.55 5.69 -3.30
C LYS A 232 -5.23 5.06 -2.07
N GLY A 233 -4.58 4.04 -1.51
CA GLY A 233 -5.07 3.38 -0.30
C GLY A 233 -6.34 2.58 -0.57
N ALA A 234 -7.37 2.78 0.26
CA ALA A 234 -8.67 2.14 0.06
C ALA A 234 -9.54 2.84 -1.00
N GLY A 235 -9.02 3.85 -1.69
CA GLY A 235 -9.72 4.60 -2.73
C GLY A 235 -10.28 5.94 -2.27
N ASN A 236 -11.04 6.61 -3.15
CA ASN A 236 -11.67 7.92 -2.94
C ASN A 236 -13.19 7.80 -2.88
N LEU A 237 -13.87 8.95 -2.79
CA LEU A 237 -15.31 9.06 -3.00
C LEU A 237 -15.71 8.55 -4.39
N ASN A 238 -16.66 7.64 -4.46
CA ASN A 238 -17.16 7.07 -5.71
C ASN A 238 -17.95 8.10 -6.54
N THR A 239 -17.53 8.34 -7.79
CA THR A 239 -18.18 9.26 -8.74
C THR A 239 -19.63 8.88 -9.00
N GLU A 240 -19.87 7.62 -9.32
CA GLU A 240 -21.20 7.11 -9.67
C GLU A 240 -22.20 7.21 -8.50
N LEU A 241 -21.73 6.97 -7.26
CA LEU A 241 -22.58 7.03 -6.08
C LEU A 241 -22.89 8.49 -5.67
N PHE A 242 -21.89 9.37 -5.78
CA PHE A 242 -22.05 10.76 -5.40
C PHE A 242 -22.84 11.57 -6.45
N ALA A 243 -22.59 11.33 -7.73
CA ALA A 243 -23.35 11.95 -8.82
C ALA A 243 -24.85 11.60 -8.73
N GLU A 244 -25.18 10.33 -8.45
CA GLU A 244 -26.58 9.91 -8.28
C GLU A 244 -27.23 10.54 -7.05
N HIS A 245 -26.49 10.69 -5.95
CA HIS A 245 -26.98 11.43 -4.78
C HIS A 245 -27.33 12.88 -5.15
N LEU A 246 -26.48 13.55 -5.91
CA LEU A 246 -26.73 14.91 -6.36
C LEU A 246 -27.93 15.01 -7.32
N ASN A 247 -28.16 13.99 -8.14
CA ASN A 247 -29.37 13.91 -8.98
C ASN A 247 -30.64 13.83 -8.13
N LEU A 248 -30.64 12.96 -7.13
CA LEU A 248 -31.81 12.68 -6.28
C LEU A 248 -32.18 13.85 -5.36
N TYR A 249 -31.17 14.51 -4.77
CA TYR A 249 -31.39 15.45 -3.66
C TYR A 249 -31.01 16.90 -3.98
N PHE A 250 -30.27 17.15 -5.07
CA PHE A 250 -29.75 18.49 -5.41
C PHE A 250 -30.10 18.94 -6.85
N GLU A 251 -31.12 18.32 -7.45
CA GLU A 251 -31.66 18.66 -8.78
C GLU A 251 -30.60 18.65 -9.90
N LYS A 252 -29.53 17.86 -9.73
CA LYS A 252 -28.54 17.64 -10.80
C LYS A 252 -29.05 16.66 -11.85
N GLN A 253 -28.33 16.60 -12.97
CA GLN A 253 -28.70 15.81 -14.15
C GLN A 253 -27.48 15.07 -14.71
N TYR A 254 -26.65 14.51 -13.85
CA TYR A 254 -25.52 13.67 -14.26
C TYR A 254 -26.02 12.38 -14.91
N HIS A 255 -25.39 11.96 -16.01
CA HIS A 255 -25.72 10.70 -16.67
C HIS A 255 -24.87 9.57 -16.07
N ILE A 256 -25.50 8.68 -15.31
CA ILE A 256 -24.77 7.63 -14.57
C ILE A 256 -24.36 6.48 -15.49
N GLN A 257 -25.14 6.16 -16.53
CA GLN A 257 -24.90 5.02 -17.41
C GLN A 257 -23.48 4.96 -18.02
N PRO A 258 -22.91 6.05 -18.58
CA PRO A 258 -21.53 6.04 -19.08
C PRO A 258 -20.50 5.61 -18.03
N LEU A 259 -20.70 6.00 -16.76
CA LEU A 259 -19.81 5.62 -15.66
C LEU A 259 -19.90 4.12 -15.39
N LEU A 260 -21.10 3.54 -15.40
CA LEU A 260 -21.30 2.11 -15.20
C LEU A 260 -20.69 1.28 -16.35
N GLU A 261 -20.79 1.77 -17.59
CA GLU A 261 -20.22 1.12 -18.77
C GLU A 261 -18.68 1.10 -18.73
N VAL A 262 -18.04 2.20 -18.32
CA VAL A 262 -16.57 2.23 -18.18
C VAL A 262 -16.09 1.46 -16.94
N ILE A 263 -16.93 1.35 -15.90
CA ILE A 263 -16.65 0.45 -14.77
C ILE A 263 -16.52 -0.99 -15.27
N ASP A 264 -17.48 -1.47 -16.05
CA ASP A 264 -17.50 -2.83 -16.57
C ASP A 264 -16.32 -3.11 -17.52
N THR A 265 -16.06 -2.19 -18.45
CA THR A 265 -15.12 -2.43 -19.56
C THR A 265 -13.66 -2.10 -19.25
N VAL A 266 -13.40 -1.17 -18.33
CA VAL A 266 -12.04 -0.68 -18.03
C VAL A 266 -11.70 -0.84 -16.56
N ILE A 267 -12.49 -0.26 -15.67
CA ILE A 267 -12.11 -0.16 -14.25
C ILE A 267 -12.08 -1.53 -13.58
N ASN A 268 -13.03 -2.42 -13.85
CA ASN A 268 -13.06 -3.79 -13.33
C ASN A 268 -11.87 -4.62 -13.82
N GLN A 269 -11.43 -4.43 -15.06
CA GLN A 269 -10.23 -5.08 -15.58
C GLN A 269 -9.00 -4.65 -14.76
N ILE A 270 -8.83 -3.34 -14.55
CA ILE A 270 -7.73 -2.82 -13.72
C ILE A 270 -7.86 -3.32 -12.28
N HIS A 271 -9.06 -3.34 -11.69
CA HIS A 271 -9.29 -3.83 -10.32
C HIS A 271 -8.90 -5.29 -10.14
N SER A 272 -9.12 -6.12 -11.16
CA SER A 272 -8.74 -7.53 -11.14
C SER A 272 -7.22 -7.75 -11.09
N GLU A 273 -6.45 -6.80 -11.63
CA GLU A 273 -4.98 -6.83 -11.65
C GLU A 273 -4.39 -6.07 -10.45
N PHE A 274 -5.02 -4.97 -10.06
CA PHE A 274 -4.56 -4.03 -9.05
C PHE A 274 -5.71 -3.68 -8.10
N TYR A 275 -5.79 -4.38 -6.97
CA TYR A 275 -6.85 -4.16 -6.00
C TYR A 275 -6.71 -2.82 -5.27
N TRP A 276 -7.79 -2.05 -5.20
CA TRP A 276 -8.03 -1.02 -4.19
C TRP A 276 -9.35 -1.30 -3.47
N GLY A 277 -9.46 -0.84 -2.24
CA GLY A 277 -10.65 -1.01 -1.40
C GLY A 277 -10.29 -1.15 0.06
N TYR A 278 -11.31 -1.36 0.90
CA TYR A 278 -11.11 -1.54 2.33
C TYR A 278 -10.15 -2.70 2.61
N SER A 279 -9.23 -2.47 3.55
CA SER A 279 -8.31 -3.48 4.05
C SER A 279 -7.86 -3.17 5.46
N VAL A 280 -7.37 -4.20 6.15
CA VAL A 280 -6.88 -4.07 7.53
C VAL A 280 -5.66 -3.17 7.58
N GLU A 281 -4.75 -3.23 6.61
CA GLU A 281 -3.57 -2.36 6.58
C GLU A 281 -3.94 -0.88 6.47
N TYR A 282 -4.94 -0.52 5.65
CA TYR A 282 -5.37 0.87 5.53
C TYR A 282 -6.11 1.34 6.77
N TYR A 283 -6.98 0.51 7.34
CA TYR A 283 -7.61 0.78 8.64
C TYR A 283 -6.56 1.07 9.72
N LEU A 284 -5.56 0.19 9.86
CA LEU A 284 -4.48 0.32 10.84
C LEU A 284 -3.67 1.61 10.63
N SER A 285 -3.38 1.99 9.37
CA SER A 285 -2.68 3.25 9.10
C SER A 285 -3.47 4.48 9.53
N SER A 286 -4.78 4.52 9.26
CA SER A 286 -5.63 5.67 9.58
C SER A 286 -5.88 5.81 11.07
N ILE A 287 -6.12 4.72 11.81
CA ILE A 287 -6.31 4.81 13.27
C ILE A 287 -5.01 5.16 14.02
N ASN A 288 -3.85 4.90 13.40
CA ASN A 288 -2.54 5.26 13.94
C ASN A 288 -1.96 6.54 13.32
N HIS A 289 -2.76 7.27 12.52
CA HIS A 289 -2.43 8.60 12.04
C HIS A 289 -1.20 8.69 11.14
N CYS A 290 -0.88 7.63 10.38
CA CYS A 290 0.33 7.52 9.58
C CYS A 290 0.06 7.19 8.11
N THR A 291 1.07 7.39 7.26
CA THR A 291 1.00 7.01 5.85
C THR A 291 0.69 5.50 5.67
N PRO A 292 -0.17 5.14 4.70
CA PRO A 292 -0.47 3.74 4.37
C PRO A 292 0.76 2.86 4.12
N SER A 293 1.87 3.45 3.69
CA SER A 293 3.10 2.72 3.36
C SER A 293 3.74 2.02 4.55
N TYR A 294 3.67 2.56 5.77
CA TYR A 294 4.17 1.88 6.96
C TYR A 294 3.34 0.63 7.30
N ALA A 295 2.01 0.78 7.30
CA ALA A 295 1.12 -0.34 7.55
C ALA A 295 1.30 -1.42 6.48
N GLY A 296 1.37 -1.04 5.20
CA GLY A 296 1.67 -1.97 4.12
C GLY A 296 3.04 -2.66 4.26
N HIS A 297 4.07 -1.94 4.73
CA HIS A 297 5.40 -2.51 4.96
C HIS A 297 5.38 -3.57 6.09
N PHE A 298 4.78 -3.26 7.24
CA PHE A 298 4.69 -4.18 8.37
C PHE A 298 3.71 -5.33 8.10
N PHE A 299 2.55 -5.05 7.51
CA PHE A 299 1.55 -6.08 7.19
C PHE A 299 2.07 -7.13 6.19
N LYS A 300 2.97 -6.73 5.28
CA LYS A 300 3.66 -7.66 4.37
C LYS A 300 4.70 -8.55 5.06
N LYS A 301 5.11 -8.28 6.31
CA LYS A 301 5.96 -9.17 7.11
C LYS A 301 5.07 -10.30 7.65
N HIS A 302 5.08 -11.45 6.98
CA HIS A 302 4.22 -12.62 7.25
C HIS A 302 4.31 -13.23 8.65
N MET A 303 5.20 -12.73 9.50
CA MET A 303 5.39 -13.15 10.89
C MET A 303 4.59 -12.31 11.90
N LEU A 304 4.12 -11.13 11.52
CA LEU A 304 3.42 -10.22 12.43
C LEU A 304 1.92 -10.52 12.48
N SER A 305 1.38 -10.61 13.69
CA SER A 305 -0.06 -10.50 13.91
C SER A 305 -0.54 -9.06 13.72
N ILE A 306 -1.86 -8.88 13.57
CA ILE A 306 -2.49 -7.56 13.47
C ILE A 306 -2.15 -6.69 14.68
N ASP A 307 -2.13 -7.27 15.88
CA ASP A 307 -1.79 -6.56 17.11
C ASP A 307 -0.34 -6.05 17.09
N GLN A 308 0.59 -6.90 16.62
CA GLN A 308 2.01 -6.51 16.52
C GLN A 308 2.24 -5.43 15.46
N VAL A 309 1.53 -5.50 14.33
CA VAL A 309 1.52 -4.41 13.33
C VAL A 309 1.00 -3.13 13.98
N SER A 310 -0.11 -3.20 14.73
CA SER A 310 -0.64 -2.02 15.43
C SER A 310 0.35 -1.45 16.44
N ASP A 311 1.07 -2.28 17.19
CA ASP A 311 2.07 -1.83 18.16
C ASP A 311 3.23 -1.11 17.47
N LEU A 312 3.74 -1.66 16.37
CA LEU A 312 4.79 -1.03 15.57
C LEU A 312 4.34 0.34 15.05
N LEU A 313 3.10 0.47 14.57
CA LEU A 313 2.56 1.75 14.10
C LEU A 313 2.41 2.77 15.24
N LYS A 314 2.03 2.33 16.46
CA LYS A 314 1.99 3.21 17.65
C LYS A 314 3.37 3.69 18.10
N MET A 315 4.42 2.92 17.81
CA MET A 315 5.80 3.28 18.12
C MET A 315 6.41 4.31 17.15
N LEU A 316 5.72 4.66 16.06
CA LEU A 316 6.19 5.67 15.11
C LEU A 316 6.24 7.06 15.76
N PRO A 317 7.39 7.77 15.72
CA PRO A 317 7.46 9.18 16.04
C PRO A 317 6.56 10.01 15.08
N GLU A 318 5.98 11.11 15.57
CA GLU A 318 5.05 11.94 14.78
C GLU A 318 5.66 12.44 13.47
N GLU A 319 6.94 12.80 13.47
CA GLU A 319 7.68 13.24 12.28
C GLU A 319 7.87 12.13 11.23
N LYS A 320 7.89 10.86 11.66
CA LYS A 320 8.00 9.70 10.77
C LYS A 320 6.64 9.26 10.24
N LYS A 321 5.51 9.65 10.86
CA LYS A 321 4.18 9.24 10.39
C LYS A 321 3.79 9.83 9.04
N LEU A 322 4.37 10.98 8.66
CA LEU A 322 3.96 11.76 7.49
C LEU A 322 4.50 11.21 6.16
N SER A 323 5.70 10.61 6.17
CA SER A 323 6.36 10.09 4.97
C SER A 323 7.05 8.77 5.26
N PHE A 324 7.06 7.88 4.27
CA PHE A 324 7.61 6.55 4.46
C PHE A 324 9.14 6.56 4.46
N ASP A 325 9.73 6.09 5.54
CA ASP A 325 11.16 5.81 5.65
C ASP A 325 11.36 4.30 5.87
N LYS A 326 11.75 3.60 4.80
CA LYS A 326 11.95 2.14 4.81
C LYS A 326 13.04 1.74 5.80
N ALA A 327 14.16 2.46 5.85
CA ALA A 327 15.28 2.12 6.72
C ALA A 327 14.87 2.22 8.20
N PHE A 328 14.13 3.27 8.56
CA PHE A 328 13.55 3.40 9.88
C PHE A 328 12.53 2.29 10.18
N ALA A 329 11.67 1.93 9.23
CA ALA A 329 10.69 0.86 9.40
C ALA A 329 11.36 -0.50 9.68
N ASP A 330 12.37 -0.86 8.89
CA ASP A 330 13.13 -2.11 9.08
C ASP A 330 13.88 -2.10 10.43
N GLN A 331 14.46 -0.97 10.84
CA GLN A 331 15.11 -0.83 12.15
C GLN A 331 14.12 -0.99 13.31
N LEU A 332 12.97 -0.32 13.22
CA LEU A 332 11.91 -0.42 14.24
C LEU A 332 11.37 -1.86 14.36
N TYR A 333 11.22 -2.55 13.22
CA TYR A 333 10.83 -3.96 13.19
C TYR A 333 11.86 -4.86 13.91
N LEU A 334 13.15 -4.63 13.69
CA LEU A 334 14.21 -5.34 14.40
C LEU A 334 14.13 -5.06 15.91
N GLU A 335 14.13 -3.79 16.31
CA GLU A 335 14.06 -3.40 17.72
C GLU A 335 12.83 -3.98 18.45
N TYR A 336 11.67 -4.00 17.79
CA TYR A 336 10.45 -4.58 18.33
C TYR A 336 10.60 -6.08 18.64
N ASN A 337 11.20 -6.84 17.72
CA ASN A 337 11.42 -8.27 17.91
C ASN A 337 12.62 -8.56 18.84
N GLU A 338 13.64 -7.69 18.85
CA GLU A 338 14.82 -7.83 19.70
C GLU A 338 14.53 -7.62 21.18
N LYS A 339 13.50 -6.86 21.55
CA LYS A 339 13.06 -6.74 22.95
C LYS A 339 12.75 -8.09 23.60
N LYS A 340 12.48 -9.13 22.80
CA LYS A 340 12.25 -10.51 23.24
C LYS A 340 13.54 -11.33 23.18
N GLN A 341 14.63 -10.81 23.75
CA GLN A 341 15.90 -11.54 23.86
C GLN A 341 15.72 -12.84 24.63
N TYR A 342 16.46 -13.87 24.21
CA TYR A 342 16.44 -15.19 24.83
C TYR A 342 17.83 -15.83 24.66
N ASP A 343 18.39 -16.39 25.73
CA ASP A 343 19.62 -17.17 25.64
C ASP A 343 19.27 -18.61 25.26
N ASP A 344 19.51 -18.97 24.00
CA ASP A 344 19.21 -20.30 23.46
C ASP A 344 20.38 -21.28 23.57
N SER A 345 21.45 -20.94 24.29
CA SER A 345 22.65 -21.79 24.40
C SER A 345 22.35 -23.22 24.86
N GLU A 346 21.39 -23.41 25.77
CA GLU A 346 20.99 -24.74 26.24
C GLU A 346 20.12 -25.46 25.20
N THR A 347 19.17 -24.76 24.59
CA THR A 347 18.38 -25.28 23.46
C THR A 347 19.28 -25.79 22.34
N LEU A 348 20.34 -25.04 22.01
CA LEU A 348 21.29 -25.42 20.96
C LEU A 348 22.02 -26.72 21.28
N LYS A 349 22.36 -26.99 22.55
CA LYS A 349 22.98 -28.26 22.94
C LYS A 349 22.00 -29.42 22.75
N VAL A 350 20.75 -29.26 23.21
CA VAL A 350 19.69 -30.27 23.05
C VAL A 350 19.46 -30.60 21.58
N LEU A 351 19.29 -29.57 20.75
CA LEU A 351 19.09 -29.75 19.31
C LEU A 351 20.33 -30.36 18.64
N GLN A 352 21.53 -29.92 19.02
CA GLN A 352 22.78 -30.46 18.50
C GLN A 352 22.93 -31.94 18.81
N GLU A 353 22.64 -32.37 20.04
CA GLU A 353 22.66 -33.78 20.44
C GLU A 353 21.64 -34.60 19.64
N SER A 354 20.42 -34.07 19.46
CA SER A 354 19.36 -34.76 18.73
C SER A 354 19.63 -34.94 17.24
N MET A 355 20.41 -34.04 16.62
CA MET A 355 20.69 -34.01 15.18
C MET A 355 22.13 -34.45 14.83
N LYS A 356 22.95 -34.78 15.83
CA LYS A 356 24.36 -35.11 15.62
C LYS A 356 24.54 -36.33 14.72
N GLY A 357 25.21 -36.13 13.59
CA GLY A 357 25.50 -37.21 12.63
C GLY A 357 24.28 -37.66 11.81
N LYS A 358 23.11 -37.07 12.03
CA LYS A 358 21.87 -37.38 11.32
C LYS A 358 21.68 -36.47 10.11
N LYS A 359 20.89 -36.96 9.15
CA LYS A 359 20.35 -36.17 8.04
C LYS A 359 19.14 -35.38 8.53
N VAL A 360 18.87 -34.22 7.94
CA VAL A 360 17.67 -33.45 8.30
C VAL A 360 16.72 -33.34 7.11
N LEU A 361 15.46 -33.70 7.32
CA LEU A 361 14.37 -33.48 6.37
C LEU A 361 13.57 -32.25 6.78
N LEU A 362 13.53 -31.23 5.93
CA LEU A 362 12.64 -30.09 6.07
C LEU A 362 11.45 -30.26 5.14
N THR A 363 10.24 -30.03 5.67
CA THR A 363 9.02 -29.99 4.88
C THR A 363 8.39 -28.59 4.93
N ALA A 364 7.95 -28.10 3.78
CA ALA A 364 7.26 -26.82 3.62
C ALA A 364 5.94 -27.04 2.86
N PRO A 365 4.93 -26.16 3.03
CA PRO A 365 3.58 -26.37 2.49
C PRO A 365 3.44 -26.17 0.97
N GLY A 366 4.52 -26.28 0.19
CA GLY A 366 4.49 -26.12 -1.27
C GLY A 366 3.48 -27.05 -1.93
N LYS A 367 2.95 -26.59 -3.07
CA LYS A 367 2.01 -27.33 -3.90
C LYS A 367 2.50 -28.75 -4.27
N HIS A 368 3.80 -28.90 -4.54
CA HIS A 368 4.45 -30.13 -4.97
C HIS A 368 4.91 -31.00 -3.79
N LEU A 369 4.60 -30.62 -2.53
CA LEU A 369 4.98 -31.39 -1.34
C LEU A 369 4.57 -32.87 -1.45
N LEU A 370 3.36 -33.13 -1.95
CA LEU A 370 2.80 -34.49 -2.04
C LEU A 370 3.34 -35.29 -3.24
N ASP A 371 4.07 -34.67 -4.16
CA ASP A 371 4.58 -35.36 -5.36
C ASP A 371 5.70 -36.35 -5.01
N ALA A 372 6.35 -36.16 -3.85
CA ALA A 372 7.38 -37.04 -3.30
C ALA A 372 6.89 -37.82 -2.06
N ASP A 373 5.58 -38.04 -1.88
CA ASP A 373 5.00 -38.62 -0.66
C ASP A 373 5.67 -39.93 -0.22
N GLU A 374 5.90 -40.86 -1.15
CA GLU A 374 6.55 -42.15 -0.85
C GLU A 374 7.99 -41.97 -0.33
N GLN A 375 8.75 -41.06 -0.96
CA GLN A 375 10.14 -40.79 -0.56
C GLN A 375 10.20 -40.08 0.79
N ILE A 376 9.29 -39.13 1.03
CA ILE A 376 9.16 -38.41 2.30
C ILE A 376 8.85 -39.40 3.42
N ARG A 377 7.84 -40.27 3.25
CA ARG A 377 7.48 -41.30 4.25
C ARG A 377 8.64 -42.22 4.56
N LYS A 378 9.37 -42.67 3.54
CA LYS A 378 10.56 -43.50 3.73
C LYS A 378 11.63 -42.81 4.59
N MET A 379 11.82 -41.50 4.41
CA MET A 379 12.76 -40.74 5.24
C MET A 379 12.23 -40.51 6.67
N LEU A 380 10.91 -40.33 6.85
CA LEU A 380 10.31 -40.20 8.18
C LEU A 380 10.46 -41.47 9.03
N ASP A 381 10.51 -42.64 8.38
CA ASP A 381 10.71 -43.93 9.05
C ASP A 381 12.20 -44.27 9.29
N ASP A 382 13.14 -43.46 8.80
CA ASP A 382 14.58 -43.68 8.94
C ASP A 382 15.12 -43.06 10.24
N ALA A 383 15.67 -43.90 11.13
CA ALA A 383 16.20 -43.47 12.43
C ALA A 383 17.41 -42.51 12.33
N GLU A 384 18.10 -42.51 11.18
CA GLU A 384 19.21 -41.60 10.87
C GLU A 384 18.74 -40.25 10.30
N VAL A 385 17.43 -40.02 10.22
CA VAL A 385 16.82 -38.76 9.78
C VAL A 385 16.13 -38.08 10.97
N VAL A 386 16.24 -36.75 11.03
CA VAL A 386 15.39 -35.89 11.87
C VAL A 386 14.54 -35.02 10.96
N SER A 387 13.23 -35.03 11.19
CA SER A 387 12.26 -34.33 10.35
C SER A 387 11.68 -33.09 11.04
N ILE A 388 11.60 -31.99 10.29
CA ILE A 388 11.11 -30.70 10.78
C ILE A 388 10.12 -30.11 9.79
N ALA A 389 8.90 -29.84 10.25
CA ALA A 389 7.87 -29.15 9.49
C ALA A 389 7.97 -27.63 9.68
N LEU A 390 8.11 -26.86 8.59
CA LEU A 390 8.21 -25.41 8.64
C LEU A 390 6.82 -24.77 8.56
N ASN A 391 6.31 -24.31 9.71
CA ASN A 391 4.98 -23.68 9.87
C ASN A 391 3.77 -24.50 9.38
N TYR A 392 3.95 -25.73 8.91
CA TYR A 392 2.86 -26.58 8.42
C TYR A 392 3.16 -28.06 8.64
N TYR A 393 2.54 -28.65 9.66
CA TYR A 393 2.76 -30.03 10.08
C TYR A 393 1.53 -30.92 9.89
N LYS A 394 0.51 -30.46 9.16
CA LYS A 394 -0.73 -31.21 8.94
C LYS A 394 -0.58 -32.32 7.89
N ALA A 395 0.39 -32.23 6.99
CA ALA A 395 0.62 -33.25 5.97
C ALA A 395 1.36 -34.49 6.51
N TYR A 396 2.30 -34.27 7.42
CA TYR A 396 3.20 -35.32 7.94
C TYR A 396 3.41 -35.16 9.44
N ASN A 397 3.50 -36.29 10.14
CA ASN A 397 3.89 -36.30 11.54
C ASN A 397 5.42 -36.26 11.64
N THR A 398 5.99 -35.06 11.67
CA THR A 398 7.44 -34.83 11.80
C THR A 398 7.88 -34.85 13.26
N ASP A 399 9.19 -35.03 13.50
CA ASP A 399 9.79 -35.03 14.83
C ASP A 399 9.63 -33.68 15.51
N TYR A 400 9.81 -32.60 14.75
CA TYR A 400 9.65 -31.22 15.21
C TYR A 400 8.75 -30.39 14.28
N VAL A 401 8.17 -29.34 14.85
CA VAL A 401 7.51 -28.25 14.13
C VAL A 401 8.28 -26.97 14.41
N LEU A 402 8.77 -26.30 13.36
CA LEU A 402 9.24 -24.93 13.49
C LEU A 402 8.04 -23.98 13.46
N ALA A 403 7.80 -23.31 14.58
CA ALA A 403 6.77 -22.29 14.70
C ALA A 403 7.40 -20.89 14.72
N THR A 404 7.26 -20.15 13.62
CA THR A 404 7.66 -18.74 13.54
C THR A 404 6.46 -17.79 13.57
N LYS A 405 5.26 -18.33 13.82
CA LYS A 405 4.00 -17.58 13.94
C LYS A 405 3.23 -18.04 15.18
N GLN A 406 2.53 -17.09 15.81
CA GLN A 406 1.73 -17.35 17.00
C GLN A 406 0.65 -18.43 16.78
N GLU A 407 -0.10 -18.33 15.68
CA GLU A 407 -1.16 -19.29 15.32
C GLU A 407 -0.63 -20.74 15.16
N ILE A 408 0.59 -20.89 14.63
CA ILE A 408 1.23 -22.19 14.45
C ILE A 408 1.70 -22.73 15.79
N TYR A 409 2.32 -21.89 16.62
CA TYR A 409 2.75 -22.25 17.96
C TYR A 409 1.57 -22.76 18.80
N GLU A 410 0.48 -21.99 18.86
CA GLU A 410 -0.71 -22.35 19.63
C GLU A 410 -1.34 -23.66 19.15
N SER A 411 -1.48 -23.84 17.83
CA SER A 411 -2.00 -25.09 17.25
C SER A 411 -1.08 -26.27 17.56
N ALA A 412 0.24 -26.11 17.43
CA ALA A 412 1.19 -27.20 17.67
C ALA A 412 1.27 -27.60 19.15
N VAL A 413 1.09 -26.64 20.07
CA VAL A 413 0.97 -26.90 21.51
C VAL A 413 -0.31 -27.70 21.79
N ALA A 414 -1.44 -27.31 21.20
CA ALA A 414 -2.71 -28.02 21.35
C ALA A 414 -2.66 -29.46 20.81
N ASP A 415 -1.91 -29.67 19.73
CA ASP A 415 -1.70 -30.98 19.10
C ASP A 415 -0.55 -31.79 19.73
N HIS A 416 0.01 -31.33 20.85
CA HIS A 416 1.10 -31.98 21.60
C HIS A 416 2.33 -32.34 20.75
N LYS A 417 2.74 -31.43 19.86
CA LYS A 417 3.94 -31.61 19.02
C LYS A 417 5.21 -31.22 19.79
N ASN A 418 6.36 -31.75 19.36
CA ASN A 418 7.64 -31.13 19.73
C ASN A 418 7.86 -29.90 18.85
N ILE A 419 8.23 -28.79 19.47
CA ILE A 419 8.21 -27.48 18.84
C ILE A 419 9.58 -26.84 18.96
N ILE A 420 10.09 -26.31 17.85
CA ILE A 420 11.14 -25.30 17.83
C ILE A 420 10.44 -23.97 17.59
N VAL A 421 10.51 -23.03 18.53
CA VAL A 421 9.80 -21.74 18.44
C VAL A 421 10.79 -20.59 18.55
N THR A 422 10.60 -19.55 17.75
CA THR A 422 11.43 -18.35 17.84
C THR A 422 11.00 -17.48 19.03
N SER A 423 11.98 -16.86 19.71
CA SER A 423 11.75 -16.08 20.93
C SER A 423 10.81 -14.89 20.75
N ASN A 424 10.65 -14.40 19.52
CA ASN A 424 9.71 -13.34 19.20
C ASN A 424 8.24 -13.80 19.15
N VAL A 425 8.00 -15.11 19.06
CA VAL A 425 6.68 -15.75 19.12
C VAL A 425 6.37 -16.17 20.55
N SER A 426 7.20 -17.03 21.15
CA SER A 426 7.04 -17.51 22.52
C SER A 426 8.38 -17.70 23.20
N GLN A 427 8.42 -17.46 24.51
CA GLN A 427 9.57 -17.75 25.39
C GLN A 427 9.25 -18.85 26.42
N ASN A 428 8.07 -19.47 26.33
CA ASN A 428 7.68 -20.55 27.23
C ASN A 428 8.46 -21.82 26.86
N THR A 429 9.23 -22.33 27.82
CA THR A 429 9.97 -23.58 27.66
C THR A 429 9.22 -24.75 28.29
N SER A 430 9.40 -25.94 27.72
CA SER A 430 8.97 -27.22 28.32
C SER A 430 9.81 -28.35 27.72
N GLU A 431 9.61 -29.59 28.17
CA GLU A 431 10.27 -30.75 27.58
C GLU A 431 10.05 -30.84 26.05
N HIS A 432 8.86 -30.46 25.58
CA HIS A 432 8.49 -30.50 24.16
C HIS A 432 8.67 -29.15 23.44
N ILE A 433 9.13 -28.09 24.12
CA ILE A 433 9.23 -26.74 23.53
C ILE A 433 10.65 -26.20 23.68
N GLN A 434 11.32 -26.14 22.53
CA GLN A 434 12.68 -25.65 22.36
C GLN A 434 12.61 -24.21 21.82
N VAL A 435 13.02 -23.23 22.62
CA VAL A 435 13.00 -21.81 22.23
C VAL A 435 14.36 -21.43 21.64
N ILE A 436 14.37 -20.82 20.46
CA ILE A 436 15.56 -20.30 19.78
C ILE A 436 15.52 -18.78 19.69
N ASN A 437 16.67 -18.13 19.77
CA ASN A 437 16.78 -16.67 19.71
C ASN A 437 16.46 -16.16 18.30
N TYR A 438 15.40 -15.38 18.16
CA TYR A 438 15.01 -14.84 16.84
C TYR A 438 16.15 -14.08 16.13
N LYS A 439 16.86 -13.19 16.84
CA LYS A 439 17.86 -12.29 16.27
C LYS A 439 19.04 -13.05 15.66
N GLU A 440 19.50 -14.10 16.32
CA GLU A 440 20.69 -14.87 15.91
C GLU A 440 20.46 -15.64 14.60
N TRP A 441 19.20 -15.97 14.28
CA TRP A 441 18.89 -16.89 13.17
C TRP A 441 18.33 -16.20 11.92
N ILE A 442 18.00 -14.91 11.98
CA ILE A 442 17.58 -14.13 10.81
C ILE A 442 18.76 -13.60 9.98
N LYS A 443 18.47 -13.03 8.81
CA LYS A 443 19.45 -12.30 8.01
C LYS A 443 19.03 -10.85 7.83
N VAL A 444 19.97 -9.92 8.00
CA VAL A 444 19.78 -8.49 7.72
C VAL A 444 20.72 -8.09 6.58
N ASP A 445 20.18 -7.93 5.37
CA ASP A 445 20.91 -7.61 4.13
C ASP A 445 19.95 -6.94 3.14
N GLU A 446 20.08 -5.62 2.93
CA GLU A 446 19.12 -4.77 2.18
C GLU A 446 17.65 -4.80 2.70
N GLY A 447 17.46 -5.36 3.89
CA GLY A 447 16.20 -5.54 4.61
C GLY A 447 16.28 -6.71 5.59
N VAL A 448 15.18 -6.98 6.31
CA VAL A 448 15.10 -8.12 7.24
C VAL A 448 14.50 -9.34 6.54
N ASN A 449 15.23 -10.44 6.51
CA ASN A 449 14.78 -11.75 6.03
C ASN A 449 14.76 -12.75 7.19
N ASP A 450 13.54 -13.06 7.62
CA ASP A 450 13.20 -13.92 8.75
C ASP A 450 12.31 -15.09 8.32
N SER A 451 12.34 -15.44 7.03
CA SER A 451 11.57 -16.58 6.53
C SER A 451 11.98 -17.88 7.25
N ALA A 452 11.01 -18.79 7.44
CA ALA A 452 11.23 -20.03 8.19
C ALA A 452 12.41 -20.86 7.65
N ILE A 453 12.61 -20.88 6.33
CA ILE A 453 13.77 -21.56 5.71
C ILE A 453 15.11 -20.89 6.06
N VAL A 454 15.14 -19.55 6.13
CA VAL A 454 16.36 -18.81 6.49
C VAL A 454 16.75 -19.10 7.93
N ILE A 455 15.78 -18.98 8.84
CA ILE A 455 15.95 -19.30 10.26
C ILE A 455 16.44 -20.74 10.42
N MET A 456 15.77 -21.69 9.75
CA MET A 456 16.09 -23.10 9.92
C MET A 456 17.47 -23.45 9.37
N LEU A 457 17.81 -23.03 8.14
CA LEU A 457 19.10 -23.37 7.54
C LEU A 457 20.28 -22.70 8.28
N ASN A 458 20.11 -21.47 8.79
CA ASN A 458 21.11 -20.85 9.66
C ASN A 458 21.33 -21.65 10.96
N LEU A 459 20.24 -22.08 11.60
CA LEU A 459 20.31 -22.92 12.79
C LEU A 459 21.01 -24.25 12.48
N LEU A 460 20.60 -24.97 11.44
CA LEU A 460 21.22 -26.25 11.05
C LEU A 460 22.72 -26.11 10.75
N LYS A 461 23.14 -24.99 10.16
CA LYS A 461 24.56 -24.68 9.93
C LYS A 461 25.32 -24.55 11.25
N ALA A 462 24.76 -23.85 12.23
CA ALA A 462 25.37 -23.72 13.55
C ALA A 462 25.42 -25.06 14.31
N LEU A 463 24.39 -25.89 14.14
CA LEU A 463 24.34 -27.27 14.66
C LEU A 463 25.26 -28.24 13.91
N GLN A 464 25.94 -27.79 12.85
CA GLN A 464 26.88 -28.54 12.02
C GLN A 464 26.26 -29.73 11.27
N VAL A 465 24.98 -29.64 10.94
CA VAL A 465 24.29 -30.62 10.08
C VAL A 465 24.91 -30.60 8.69
N LYS A 466 25.22 -31.79 8.16
CA LYS A 466 25.95 -31.95 6.90
C LYS A 466 25.06 -32.14 5.69
N GLU A 467 23.89 -32.75 5.86
CA GLU A 467 23.02 -33.16 4.75
C GLU A 467 21.57 -32.79 5.08
N VAL A 468 20.96 -31.97 4.21
CA VAL A 468 19.60 -31.45 4.38
C VAL A 468 18.77 -31.76 3.13
N TYR A 469 17.58 -32.30 3.36
CA TYR A 469 16.59 -32.63 2.33
C TYR A 469 15.43 -31.65 2.43
N LEU A 470 15.04 -31.07 1.30
CA LEU A 470 14.00 -30.06 1.20
C LEU A 470 12.82 -30.61 0.37
N ALA A 471 11.65 -30.71 0.99
CA ALA A 471 10.40 -31.10 0.32
C ALA A 471 9.33 -30.00 0.42
N GLY A 472 8.68 -29.68 -0.70
CA GLY A 472 7.65 -28.64 -0.78
C GLY A 472 8.17 -27.20 -0.78
N PHE A 473 9.40 -26.98 -1.26
CA PHE A 473 10.04 -25.67 -1.37
C PHE A 473 9.94 -25.11 -2.79
N ASP A 474 8.73 -25.02 -3.31
CA ASP A 474 8.47 -24.83 -4.73
C ASP A 474 8.90 -23.45 -5.24
N GLY A 475 8.65 -22.41 -4.44
CA GLY A 475 8.72 -21.01 -4.87
C GLY A 475 7.38 -20.31 -4.67
N PHE A 476 7.33 -19.01 -4.95
CA PHE A 476 6.12 -18.21 -4.99
C PHE A 476 5.73 -17.89 -6.44
N SER A 477 4.43 -17.85 -6.71
CA SER A 477 3.78 -17.49 -7.96
C SER A 477 2.64 -16.50 -7.68
N ALA A 478 2.33 -15.62 -8.63
CA ALA A 478 1.15 -14.76 -8.53
C ALA A 478 -0.15 -15.57 -8.65
N ASN A 479 -0.12 -16.71 -9.34
CA ASN A 479 -1.24 -17.64 -9.32
C ASN A 479 -1.31 -18.34 -7.96
N ILE A 480 -2.30 -17.93 -7.17
CA ILE A 480 -2.54 -18.42 -5.81
C ILE A 480 -2.71 -19.95 -5.72
N ASN A 481 -3.09 -20.61 -6.82
CA ASN A 481 -3.28 -22.05 -6.86
C ASN A 481 -1.97 -22.85 -6.91
N ASP A 482 -0.87 -22.19 -7.28
CA ASP A 482 0.43 -22.82 -7.51
C ASP A 482 1.31 -22.81 -6.25
N ASN A 483 0.94 -22.05 -5.22
CA ASN A 483 1.80 -21.78 -4.06
C ASN A 483 1.74 -22.86 -2.97
N TYR A 484 0.55 -23.35 -2.64
CA TYR A 484 0.35 -24.17 -1.45
C TYR A 484 -0.51 -25.41 -1.71
N VAL A 485 -0.16 -26.51 -1.03
CA VAL A 485 -0.96 -27.74 -1.00
C VAL A 485 -2.30 -27.53 -0.29
N ASP A 486 -2.29 -26.81 0.84
CA ASP A 486 -3.49 -26.47 1.60
C ASP A 486 -4.10 -25.16 1.08
N LYS A 487 -5.37 -25.22 0.69
CA LYS A 487 -6.11 -24.06 0.21
C LYS A 487 -6.27 -22.98 1.28
N ALA A 488 -6.23 -23.33 2.57
CA ALA A 488 -6.36 -22.37 3.67
C ALA A 488 -5.14 -21.43 3.79
N LEU A 489 -3.96 -21.88 3.31
CA LEU A 489 -2.71 -21.12 3.35
C LEU A 489 -2.56 -20.12 2.20
N ARG A 490 -3.45 -20.20 1.21
CA ARG A 490 -3.44 -19.36 0.02
C ARG A 490 -3.58 -17.88 0.41
N ARG A 491 -2.61 -17.09 -0.04
CA ARG A 491 -2.60 -15.62 0.06
C ARG A 491 -2.18 -15.05 -1.28
N PRO A 492 -2.81 -13.97 -1.76
CA PRO A 492 -2.40 -13.31 -2.99
C PRO A 492 -0.99 -12.73 -2.83
N VAL A 493 -0.19 -12.82 -3.89
CA VAL A 493 1.15 -12.25 -4.01
C VAL A 493 1.24 -11.66 -5.41
N SER A 494 1.78 -10.46 -5.58
CA SER A 494 1.99 -9.91 -6.93
C SER A 494 3.17 -10.59 -7.62
N ASP A 495 3.23 -10.53 -8.96
CA ASP A 495 4.36 -11.10 -9.73
C ASP A 495 5.72 -10.56 -9.27
N GLU A 496 5.79 -9.24 -9.03
CA GLU A 496 7.00 -8.59 -8.53
C GLU A 496 7.41 -9.12 -7.15
N GLN A 497 6.47 -9.25 -6.22
CA GLN A 497 6.73 -9.80 -4.88
C GLN A 497 7.16 -11.26 -4.93
N ALA A 498 6.54 -12.06 -5.80
CA ALA A 498 6.90 -13.46 -5.99
C ALA A 498 8.35 -13.56 -6.51
N LYS A 499 8.70 -12.75 -7.51
CA LYS A 499 10.05 -12.69 -8.09
C LYS A 499 11.11 -12.30 -7.07
N GLU A 500 10.91 -11.20 -6.35
CA GLU A 500 11.85 -10.71 -5.32
C GLU A 500 12.09 -11.76 -4.22
N ARG A 501 11.02 -12.40 -3.72
CA ARG A 501 11.13 -13.45 -2.71
C ARG A 501 11.91 -14.65 -3.23
N ASN A 502 11.60 -15.09 -4.45
CA ASN A 502 12.24 -16.25 -5.05
C ASN A 502 13.73 -16.01 -5.26
N GLU A 503 14.12 -14.85 -5.79
CA GLU A 503 15.52 -14.46 -6.00
C GLU A 503 16.29 -14.38 -4.67
N SER A 504 15.69 -13.78 -3.64
CA SER A 504 16.29 -13.66 -2.31
C SER A 504 16.54 -15.04 -1.65
N ILE A 505 15.53 -15.92 -1.67
CA ILE A 505 15.65 -17.27 -1.10
C ILE A 505 16.63 -18.12 -1.92
N LYS A 506 16.59 -18.06 -3.25
CA LYS A 506 17.54 -18.76 -4.13
C LYS A 506 18.98 -18.34 -3.85
N LYS A 507 19.25 -17.03 -3.75
CA LYS A 507 20.58 -16.50 -3.40
C LYS A 507 21.03 -17.00 -2.02
N PHE A 508 20.12 -17.03 -1.05
CA PHE A 508 20.41 -17.53 0.30
C PHE A 508 20.76 -19.02 0.31
N ILE A 509 19.92 -19.89 -0.27
CA ILE A 509 20.17 -21.34 -0.34
C ILE A 509 21.49 -21.63 -1.05
N ASN A 510 21.77 -20.95 -2.16
CA ASN A 510 23.03 -21.11 -2.88
C ASN A 510 24.25 -20.74 -2.01
N GLY A 511 24.15 -19.72 -1.16
CA GLY A 511 25.19 -19.38 -0.19
C GLY A 511 25.40 -20.45 0.89
N MET A 512 24.39 -21.27 1.19
CA MET A 512 24.45 -22.33 2.20
C MET A 512 25.10 -23.62 1.69
N LYS A 513 25.15 -23.84 0.36
CA LYS A 513 25.77 -25.02 -0.26
C LYS A 513 27.27 -25.19 0.08
N ASN A 514 27.94 -24.13 0.51
CA ASN A 514 29.34 -24.20 0.98
C ASN A 514 29.47 -24.77 2.41
N ALA A 515 28.38 -24.83 3.18
CA ALA A 515 28.39 -25.26 4.58
C ALA A 515 27.71 -26.62 4.80
N MET A 516 26.76 -27.00 3.95
CA MET A 516 26.00 -28.25 4.00
C MET A 516 25.56 -28.69 2.60
N GLU A 517 25.36 -29.98 2.41
CA GLU A 517 24.75 -30.57 1.22
C GLU A 517 23.23 -30.38 1.29
N ILE A 518 22.65 -29.80 0.23
CA ILE A 518 21.21 -29.50 0.15
C ILE A 518 20.62 -30.26 -1.03
N HIS A 519 19.64 -31.12 -0.76
CA HIS A 519 18.96 -31.95 -1.74
C HIS A 519 17.48 -31.55 -1.83
N PHE A 520 16.99 -31.26 -3.04
CA PHE A 520 15.56 -31.03 -3.26
C PHE A 520 14.87 -32.34 -3.60
N MET A 521 13.86 -32.72 -2.82
CA MET A 521 13.04 -33.92 -3.05
C MET A 521 11.88 -33.67 -4.01
N THR A 522 11.42 -32.43 -4.10
CA THR A 522 10.32 -31.99 -4.96
C THR A 522 10.82 -30.96 -5.97
N GLU A 523 10.04 -30.67 -7.01
CA GLU A 523 10.37 -29.57 -7.92
C GLU A 523 10.49 -28.25 -7.14
N SER A 524 11.53 -27.48 -7.44
CA SER A 524 11.81 -26.20 -6.78
C SER A 524 12.43 -25.21 -7.75
N MET A 525 11.95 -23.97 -7.71
CA MET A 525 12.58 -22.83 -8.38
C MET A 525 13.98 -22.52 -7.86
N TYR A 526 14.31 -22.99 -6.65
CA TYR A 526 15.60 -22.76 -6.01
C TYR A 526 16.69 -23.75 -6.44
N ASN A 527 16.32 -24.81 -7.17
CA ASN A 527 17.25 -25.83 -7.67
C ASN A 527 17.82 -25.53 -9.06
N LYS A 528 17.19 -24.61 -9.82
CA LYS A 528 17.60 -24.26 -11.19
C LYS A 528 18.63 -23.13 -11.12
N ASP A 529 19.75 -23.23 -11.86
CA ASP A 529 20.80 -22.19 -11.91
C ASP A 529 20.27 -20.83 -12.40
#